data_AF-A0A151T3Q7-F1
#
_entry.id   AF-A0A151T3Q7-F1
#
_cell.length_a   1.000
_cell.length_b   1.000
_cell.length_c   1.000
_cell.angle_alpha   90.00
_cell.angle_beta   90.00
_cell.angle_gamma   90.00
#
_symmetry.space_group_name_H-M   'P 1'
#
loop_
_entity.id
_entity.type
_entity.pdbx_description
1 polymer ?
#
loop_
_entity_poly.entity_id
_entity_poly.type
_entity_poly.pdbx_seq_one_letter_code
_entity_poly.pdbx_strand_id
1 'polypeptide(L)' 'VMNCPNKQKVNYAVFMLVGEVEYWWDSTRRLLGGGGIIITWEVFRVNFFEKYFLKDVRRAKEIEFMQLK' A
#
# COMPACT_ATOMS: atom_id res chain seq x y z
N VAL A 1 2.75 -0.61 -20.06
CA VAL A 1 2.40 -1.15 -18.73
C VAL A 1 3.29 -2.36 -18.47
N MET A 2 4.04 -2.38 -17.36
CA MET A 2 4.80 -3.59 -16.97
C MET A 2 3.79 -4.70 -16.64
N ASN A 3 3.85 -5.83 -17.35
CA ASN A 3 3.06 -7.04 -17.08
C ASN A 3 3.57 -7.73 -15.81
N CYS A 4 3.41 -7.07 -14.66
CA CYS A 4 3.80 -7.57 -13.36
C CYS A 4 2.56 -8.13 -12.62
N PRO A 5 2.51 -9.44 -12.34
CA PRO A 5 1.52 -10.07 -11.47
C PRO A 5 1.28 -9.34 -10.14
N ASN A 6 0.03 -9.32 -9.68
CA ASN A 6 -0.37 -8.67 -8.42
C ASN A 6 0.49 -9.11 -7.23
N LYS A 7 0.75 -10.42 -7.11
CA LYS A 7 1.58 -10.98 -6.03
C LYS A 7 3.00 -10.40 -6.05
N GLN A 8 3.61 -10.25 -7.22
CA GLN A 8 4.96 -9.67 -7.35
C GLN A 8 4.96 -8.19 -6.98
N LYS A 9 3.96 -7.42 -7.42
CA LYS A 9 3.82 -6.01 -7.03
C LYS A 9 3.73 -5.84 -5.52
N VAL A 10 2.91 -6.65 -4.85
CA VAL A 10 2.78 -6.64 -3.40
C VAL A 10 4.11 -6.99 -2.74
N ASN A 11 4.79 -8.06 -3.19
CA ASN A 11 6.08 -8.45 -2.62
C ASN A 11 7.13 -7.34 -2.71
N TYR A 12 7.23 -6.65 -3.86
CA TYR A 12 8.18 -5.55 -4.01
C TYR A 12 7.85 -4.37 -3.09
N ALA A 13 6.57 -4.01 -2.96
CA ALA A 13 6.18 -2.92 -2.07
C ALA A 13 6.43 -3.29 -0.59
N VAL A 14 6.13 -4.53 -0.21
CA VAL A 14 6.35 -5.03 1.15
C VAL A 14 7.84 -5.07 1.51
N PHE A 15 8.71 -5.42 0.55
CA PHE A 15 10.16 -5.39 0.75
C PHE A 15 10.69 -3.99 1.09
N MET A 16 10.01 -2.93 0.65
CA MET A 16 10.39 -1.54 0.95
C MET A 16 9.84 -1.04 2.29
N LEU A 17 8.99 -1.80 2.98
CA LEU A 17 8.46 -1.42 4.29
C LEU A 17 9.52 -1.68 5.36
N VAL A 18 9.67 -0.71 6.26
CA VAL A 18 10.63 -0.79 7.37
C VAL A 18 9.99 -0.30 8.66
N GLY A 19 10.44 -0.83 9.79
CA GLY A 19 10.02 -0.37 11.12
C GLY A 19 8.52 -0.57 11.37
N GLU A 20 7.84 0.45 11.88
CA GLU A 20 6.41 0.39 12.27
C GLU A 20 5.51 -0.09 11.12
N VAL A 21 5.85 0.28 9.88
CA VAL A 21 5.06 -0.05 8.71
C VAL A 21 5.14 -1.53 8.35
N GLU A 22 6.30 -2.17 8.56
CA GLU A 22 6.48 -3.60 8.36
C GLU A 22 5.66 -4.41 9.39
N TYR A 23 5.76 -4.04 10.67
CA TYR A 23 5.02 -4.70 11.76
C TYR A 23 3.50 -4.58 11.58
N TRP A 24 3.03 -3.40 11.20
CA TRP A 24 1.63 -3.19 10.86
C TRP A 24 1.20 -4.09 9.70
N TRP A 25 1.98 -4.12 8.61
CA TRP A 25 1.60 -4.88 7.43
C TRP A 25 1.56 -6.39 7.71
N ASP A 26 2.49 -6.94 8.51
CA ASP A 26 2.43 -8.35 8.89
C ASP A 26 1.14 -8.69 9.66
N SER A 27 0.73 -7.81 10.57
CA SER A 27 -0.51 -7.96 11.35
C SER A 27 -1.75 -7.89 10.46
N THR A 28 -1.82 -6.88 9.57
CA THR A 28 -2.92 -6.73 8.61
C THR A 28 -3.00 -7.91 7.64
N ARG A 29 -1.86 -8.39 7.13
CA ARG A 29 -1.80 -9.56 6.25
C ARG A 29 -2.37 -10.81 6.92
N ARG A 30 -2.04 -11.05 8.20
CA ARG A 30 -2.59 -12.19 8.96
C ARG A 30 -4.11 -12.07 9.13
N LEU A 31 -4.61 -10.87 9.43
CA LEU A 31 -6.05 -10.61 9.56
C LEU A 31 -6.79 -10.86 8.23
N LEU A 32 -6.27 -10.30 7.13
CA LEU A 32 -6.84 -10.49 5.79
C LEU A 32 -6.83 -11.96 5.38
N GLY A 33 -5.72 -12.67 5.64
CA GLY A 33 -5.60 -14.10 5.36
C GLY A 33 -6.56 -14.95 6.20
N GLY A 34 -6.73 -14.64 7.48
CA GLY A 34 -7.69 -15.31 8.36
C GLY A 34 -9.15 -15.09 7.93
N GLY A 35 -9.45 -13.96 7.30
CA GLY A 35 -10.75 -13.67 6.67
C GLY A 35 -10.92 -14.25 5.26
N GLY A 36 -9.96 -15.01 4.74
CA GLY A 36 -10.01 -15.59 3.38
C GLY A 36 -9.81 -14.57 2.25
N ILE A 37 -9.34 -13.36 2.55
CA ILE A 37 -9.13 -12.31 1.55
C ILE A 37 -7.84 -12.59 0.79
N ILE A 38 -7.95 -12.72 -0.54
CA ILE A 38 -6.79 -12.82 -1.42
C ILE A 38 -6.16 -11.43 -1.55
N ILE A 39 -4.91 -11.30 -1.11
CA ILE A 39 -4.17 -10.04 -1.17
C ILE A 39 -3.74 -9.79 -2.62
N THR A 40 -4.50 -8.94 -3.30
CA THR A 40 -4.13 -8.37 -4.60
C THR A 40 -3.34 -7.07 -4.40
N TRP A 41 -2.77 -6.54 -5.49
CA TRP A 41 -2.15 -5.22 -5.46
C TRP A 41 -3.12 -4.13 -4.98
N GLU A 42 -4.38 -4.21 -5.38
CA GLU A 42 -5.40 -3.24 -4.99
C GLU A 42 -5.69 -3.28 -3.49
N VAL A 43 -5.84 -4.48 -2.93
CA VAL A 43 -6.07 -4.68 -1.49
C VAL A 43 -4.92 -4.08 -0.67
N PHE A 44 -3.67 -4.33 -1.09
CA PHE A 44 -2.50 -3.72 -0.45
C PHE A 44 -2.58 -2.18 -0.51
N ARG A 45 -2.80 -1.60 -1.70
CA ARG A 45 -2.82 -0.14 -1.88
C ARG A 45 -3.90 0.54 -1.04
N VAL A 46 -5.11 -0.02 -1.02
CA VAL A 46 -6.23 0.55 -0.25
C VAL A 46 -5.87 0.59 1.24
N ASN A 47 -5.47 -0.55 1.82
CA ASN A 47 -5.10 -0.62 3.24
C ASN A 47 -3.92 0.29 3.58
N PHE A 48 -2.89 0.29 2.73
CA PHE A 48 -1.68 1.09 2.94
C PHE A 48 -2.00 2.59 2.91
N PHE A 49 -2.73 3.04 1.89
CA PHE A 49 -3.05 4.46 1.77
C PHE A 49 -4.08 4.91 2.81
N GLU A 50 -5.07 4.09 3.17
CA GLU A 50 -6.00 4.46 4.24
C GLU A 50 -5.28 4.70 5.57
N LYS A 51 -4.24 3.93 5.89
CA LYS A 51 -3.48 4.12 7.13
C LYS A 51 -2.46 5.25 7.05
N TYR A 52 -1.67 5.33 5.97
CA TYR A 52 -0.49 6.21 5.91
C TYR A 52 -0.65 7.44 5.00
N PHE A 53 -1.60 7.42 4.08
CA PHE A 53 -1.88 8.50 3.13
C PHE A 53 -3.35 8.87 3.17
N LEU A 54 -3.75 9.45 4.31
CA LEU A 54 -5.06 10.06 4.50
C LEU A 54 -5.40 10.97 3.32
N LYS A 55 -6.69 11.12 3.03
CA LYS A 55 -7.18 11.88 1.88
C LYS A 55 -6.59 13.29 1.81
N ASP A 56 -6.40 13.94 2.95
CA ASP A 56 -5.84 15.30 3.02
C ASP A 56 -4.36 15.33 2.66
N VAL A 57 -3.57 14.35 3.10
CA VAL A 57 -2.15 14.20 2.72
C VAL A 57 -2.04 13.93 1.22
N ARG A 58 -2.93 13.09 0.68
CA ARG A 58 -2.98 12.81 -0.77
C ARG A 58 -3.29 14.07 -1.57
N ARG A 59 -4.31 14.82 -1.16
CA ARG A 59 -4.68 16.09 -1.79
C ARG A 59 -3.54 17.11 -1.72
N ALA A 60 -2.85 17.20 -0.58
CA ALA A 60 -1.69 18.08 -0.45
C ALA A 60 -0.56 17.69 -1.41
N LYS A 61 -0.27 16.39 -1.54
CA LYS A 61 0.73 15.88 -2.48
C LYS A 61 0.35 16.05 -3.94
N GLU A 62 -0.93 15.93 -4.29
CA GLU A 62 -1.44 16.25 -5.64
C GLU A 62 -1.21 17.72 -5.98
N ILE A 63 -1.51 18.65 -5.05
CA ILE A 63 -1.27 20.08 -5.25
C ILE A 63 0.23 20.36 -5.42
N GLU A 64 1.08 19.80 -4.54
CA GLU A 64 2.54 19.92 -4.62
C GLU A 64 3.05 19.42 -5.98
N PHE A 65 2.56 18.26 -6.44
CA PHE A 65 2.93 17.70 -7.74
C PHE A 65 2.53 18.59 -8.91
N MET A 66 1.32 19.17 -8.88
CA MET A 66 0.85 20.09 -9.93
C MET A 66 1.64 21.40 -9.97
N GLN A 67 2.33 21.74 -8.89
CA GLN A 67 3.19 22.92 -8.78
C GLN A 67 4.67 22.62 -9.07
N LEU A 68 5.03 21.37 -9.34
CA LEU A 68 6.36 21.03 -9.83
C LEU A 68 6.56 21.62 -11.22
N LYS A 69 7.65 22.39 -11.39
CA LYS A 69 8.10 22.91 -12.70
C LYS A 69 8.79 21.83 -13.51
#